data_AF-A0A9E0PJ03-F1
#
_entry.id   AF-A0A9E0PJ03-F1
#
_cell.length_a   1.000
_cell.length_b   1.000
_cell.length_c   1.000
_cell.angle_alpha   90.00
_cell.angle_beta   90.00
_cell.angle_gamma   90.00
#
_symmetry.space_group_name_H-M   'P 1'
#
loop_
_entity.id
_entity.type
_entity.pdbx_description
1 polymer ?
#
loop_
_entity_poly.entity_id
_entity_poly.type
_entity_poly.pdbx_seq_one_letter_code
_entity_poly.pdbx_strand_id
1 'polypeptide(L)'
;MNTVYKIEKYLKASNPATEPRDLAKLARSTNIRIRVRVAENPSTPKEVLELLARDDNAEVRLAAATNPSTPVDITYLLAYDPDPTVRHGIAEDATVPIGVLKILNHDDNPYVACRARKTLEQVFAGQREHSSQSQWLDSGQKDSCA
;
A
#
# COMPACT_ATOMS: atom_id res chain seq x y z
N MET A 1 -4.13 -17.64 31.69
CA MET A 1 -3.15 -17.96 30.64
C MET A 1 -3.45 -17.31 29.27
N ASN A 2 -4.65 -16.79 29.00
CA ASN A 2 -5.08 -16.39 27.64
C ASN A 2 -4.68 -14.95 27.21
N THR A 3 -4.56 -14.01 28.16
CA THR A 3 -4.32 -12.59 27.84
C THR A 3 -2.86 -12.30 27.50
N VAL A 4 -1.91 -12.82 28.30
CA VAL A 4 -0.47 -12.60 28.09
C VAL A 4 0.00 -13.18 26.75
N TYR A 5 -0.46 -14.38 26.40
CA TYR A 5 -0.12 -15.04 25.14
C TYR A 5 -0.66 -14.31 23.91
N LYS A 6 -1.84 -13.69 24.03
CA LYS A 6 -2.44 -12.86 22.96
C LYS A 6 -1.63 -11.58 22.74
N ILE A 7 -1.08 -10.99 23.80
CA ILE A 7 -0.22 -9.80 23.74
C ILE A 7 1.12 -10.15 23.10
N GLU A 8 1.76 -11.26 23.48
CA GLU A 8 3.05 -11.67 22.92
C GLU A 8 2.99 -11.85 21.39
N LYS A 9 1.99 -12.60 20.89
CA LYS A 9 1.80 -12.77 19.44
C LYS A 9 1.53 -11.47 18.72
N TYR A 10 0.78 -10.57 19.35
CA TYR A 10 0.48 -9.26 18.79
C TYR A 10 1.73 -8.40 18.65
N LEU A 11 2.55 -8.32 19.72
CA LEU A 11 3.82 -7.60 19.71
C LEU A 11 4.78 -8.17 18.66
N LYS A 12 4.83 -9.50 18.54
CA LYS A 12 5.63 -10.18 17.53
C LYS A 12 5.13 -9.85 16.12
N ALA A 13 3.83 -9.85 15.87
CA ALA A 13 3.27 -9.50 14.57
C ALA A 13 3.61 -8.05 14.16
N SER A 14 3.62 -7.11 15.10
CA SER A 14 3.94 -5.69 14.84
C SER A 14 5.44 -5.37 14.75
N ASN A 15 6.34 -6.29 15.12
CA ASN A 15 7.77 -6.02 15.14
C ASN A 15 8.41 -6.21 13.75
N PRO A 16 9.02 -5.17 13.14
CA PRO A 16 9.70 -5.30 11.84
C PRO A 16 10.89 -6.26 11.83
N ALA A 17 11.47 -6.57 13.00
CA ALA A 17 12.55 -7.54 13.13
C ALA A 17 12.05 -9.00 13.25
N THR A 18 10.75 -9.24 13.16
CA THR A 18 10.20 -10.60 13.23
C THR A 18 10.54 -11.38 11.97
N GLU A 19 11.09 -12.58 12.18
CA GLU A 19 11.47 -13.48 11.11
C GLU A 19 10.31 -13.82 10.15
N PRO A 20 10.57 -13.88 8.83
CA PRO A 20 9.58 -14.24 7.81
C PRO A 20 8.76 -15.48 8.14
N ARG A 21 9.42 -16.53 8.65
CA ARG A 21 8.77 -17.80 9.02
C ARG A 21 7.74 -17.63 10.13
N ASP A 22 7.98 -16.72 11.07
CA ASP A 22 7.06 -16.50 12.18
C ASP A 22 5.91 -15.58 11.76
N LEU A 23 6.14 -14.59 10.90
CA LEU A 23 5.07 -13.83 10.25
C LEU A 23 4.13 -14.74 9.47
N ALA A 24 4.67 -15.70 8.69
CA ALA A 24 3.88 -16.68 7.97
C ALA A 24 2.97 -17.55 8.88
N LYS A 25 3.46 -17.92 10.07
CA LYS A 25 2.63 -18.63 11.07
C LYS A 25 1.54 -17.72 11.64
N LEU A 26 1.89 -16.48 11.99
CA LEU A 26 0.96 -15.51 12.57
C LEU A 26 -0.13 -15.07 11.60
N ALA A 27 0.18 -15.03 10.30
CA ALA A 27 -0.78 -14.77 9.23
C ALA A 27 -1.94 -15.77 9.17
N ARG A 28 -1.77 -16.98 9.73
CA ARG A 28 -2.81 -18.02 9.82
C ARG A 28 -3.52 -18.05 11.18
N SER A 29 -3.32 -17.02 12.00
CA SER A 29 -3.97 -16.90 13.30
C SER A 29 -5.50 -16.79 13.13
N THR A 30 -6.24 -17.46 14.01
CA THR A 30 -7.71 -17.30 14.09
C THR A 30 -8.11 -15.89 14.55
N ASN A 31 -7.20 -15.17 15.21
CA ASN A 31 -7.42 -13.80 15.64
C ASN A 31 -7.10 -12.80 14.52
N ILE A 32 -8.16 -12.16 14.00
CA ILE A 32 -8.11 -11.12 12.97
C ILE A 32 -7.10 -10.03 13.31
N ARG A 33 -7.05 -9.56 14.56
CA ARG A 33 -6.13 -8.48 14.97
C ARG A 33 -4.66 -8.86 14.84
N ILE A 34 -4.32 -10.15 14.98
CA ILE A 34 -2.95 -10.62 14.73
C ILE A 34 -2.67 -10.59 13.23
N ARG A 35 -3.61 -11.05 12.39
CA ARG A 35 -3.45 -11.04 10.93
C ARG A 35 -3.33 -9.63 10.38
N VAL A 36 -4.12 -8.68 10.88
CA VAL A 36 -3.98 -7.25 10.59
C VAL A 36 -2.56 -6.77 10.91
N ARG A 37 -2.03 -7.07 12.11
CA ARG A 37 -0.65 -6.66 12.47
C ARG A 37 0.42 -7.29 11.58
N VAL A 38 0.23 -8.52 11.12
CA VAL A 38 1.12 -9.11 10.12
C VAL A 38 0.98 -8.36 8.79
N ALA A 39 -0.24 -8.09 8.33
CA ALA A 39 -0.48 -7.36 7.09
C ALA A 39 0.09 -5.93 7.11
N GLU A 40 0.08 -5.23 8.26
CA GLU A 40 0.66 -3.89 8.42
C GLU A 40 2.19 -3.89 8.55
N ASN A 41 2.80 -5.04 8.86
CA ASN A 41 4.23 -5.09 9.14
C ASN A 41 5.05 -4.90 7.84
N PRO A 42 5.93 -3.89 7.74
CA PRO A 42 6.67 -3.60 6.51
C PRO A 42 7.65 -4.71 6.12
N SER A 43 8.03 -5.59 7.03
CA SER A 43 8.90 -6.74 6.77
C SER A 43 8.12 -8.00 6.34
N THR A 44 6.80 -7.90 6.14
CA THR A 44 5.99 -9.05 5.73
C THR A 44 6.35 -9.49 4.32
N PRO A 45 6.74 -10.77 4.13
CA PRO A 45 7.13 -11.29 2.82
C PRO A 45 5.99 -11.23 1.81
N LYS A 46 6.35 -11.14 0.52
CA LYS A 46 5.41 -11.16 -0.60
C LYS A 46 4.38 -12.28 -0.49
N GLU A 47 4.81 -13.51 -0.23
CA GLU A 47 3.93 -14.69 -0.21
C GLU A 47 2.93 -14.63 0.95
N VAL A 48 3.29 -13.94 2.03
CA VAL A 48 2.40 -13.72 3.17
C VAL A 48 1.42 -12.58 2.89
N LEU A 49 1.87 -11.49 2.26
CA LEU A 49 0.97 -10.43 1.77
C LEU A 49 -0.02 -10.98 0.73
N GLU A 50 0.43 -11.89 -0.13
CA GLU A 50 -0.42 -12.55 -1.12
C GLU A 50 -1.53 -13.40 -0.48
N LEU A 51 -1.21 -14.10 0.61
CA LEU A 51 -2.19 -14.83 1.42
C LEU A 51 -3.19 -13.86 2.07
N LEU A 52 -2.70 -12.78 2.69
CA LEU A 52 -3.51 -11.83 3.45
C LEU A 52 -4.38 -10.93 2.54
N ALA A 53 -3.95 -10.67 1.31
CA ALA A 53 -4.76 -10.01 0.28
C ALA A 53 -6.01 -10.80 -0.13
N ARG A 54 -6.07 -12.11 0.20
CA ARG A 54 -7.23 -12.97 -0.03
C ARG A 54 -7.94 -13.38 1.27
N ASP A 55 -7.65 -12.70 2.38
CA ASP A 55 -8.29 -12.97 3.67
C ASP A 55 -9.80 -12.67 3.59
N ASP A 56 -10.61 -13.48 4.28
CA ASP A 56 -12.05 -13.27 4.35
C ASP A 56 -12.42 -11.92 4.98
N ASN A 57 -11.55 -11.38 5.84
CA ASN A 57 -11.78 -10.13 6.55
C ASN A 57 -11.22 -8.91 5.79
N ALA A 58 -12.09 -7.94 5.50
CA ALA A 58 -11.73 -6.73 4.77
C ALA A 58 -10.69 -5.85 5.48
N GLU A 59 -10.62 -5.84 6.82
CA GLU A 59 -9.61 -5.08 7.57
C GLU A 59 -8.20 -5.65 7.33
N VAL A 60 -8.09 -6.97 7.17
CA VAL A 60 -6.83 -7.64 6.83
C VAL A 60 -6.43 -7.32 5.39
N ARG A 61 -7.38 -7.40 4.45
CA ARG A 61 -7.12 -7.06 3.04
C ARG A 61 -6.75 -5.59 2.86
N LEU A 62 -7.39 -4.68 3.59
CA LEU A 62 -7.03 -3.26 3.63
C LEU A 62 -5.60 -3.07 4.13
N ALA A 63 -5.24 -3.68 5.27
CA ALA A 63 -3.89 -3.60 5.80
C ALA A 63 -2.83 -4.14 4.83
N ALA A 64 -3.15 -5.21 4.09
CA ALA A 64 -2.29 -5.72 3.02
C ALA A 64 -2.22 -4.73 1.85
N ALA A 65 -3.35 -4.14 1.43
CA ALA A 65 -3.38 -3.16 0.35
C ALA A 65 -2.52 -1.92 0.63
N THR A 66 -2.49 -1.46 1.88
CA THR A 66 -1.77 -0.24 2.29
C THR A 66 -0.36 -0.51 2.83
N ASN A 67 0.13 -1.75 2.75
CA ASN A 67 1.49 -2.06 3.18
C ASN A 67 2.51 -1.57 2.12
N PRO A 68 3.58 -0.85 2.52
CA PRO A 68 4.57 -0.32 1.58
C PRO A 68 5.37 -1.41 0.83
N SER A 69 5.40 -2.63 1.36
CA SER A 69 6.04 -3.79 0.75
C SER A 69 5.09 -4.58 -0.16
N THR A 70 3.86 -4.11 -0.36
CA THR A 70 2.88 -4.78 -1.20
C THR A 70 3.29 -4.76 -2.67
N PRO A 71 3.50 -5.95 -3.26
CA PRO A 71 3.81 -6.08 -4.67
C PRO A 71 2.72 -5.50 -5.59
N VAL A 72 3.16 -4.91 -6.70
CA VAL A 72 2.30 -4.28 -7.70
C VAL A 72 1.19 -5.20 -8.22
N ASP A 73 1.51 -6.48 -8.47
CA ASP A 73 0.54 -7.49 -8.91
C ASP A 73 -0.59 -7.69 -7.90
N ILE A 74 -0.27 -7.61 -6.60
CA ILE A 74 -1.25 -7.71 -5.51
C ILE A 74 -2.05 -6.41 -5.38
N THR A 75 -1.44 -5.25 -5.56
CA THR A 75 -2.16 -3.97 -5.61
C THR A 75 -3.20 -3.95 -6.74
N TYR A 76 -2.87 -4.47 -7.93
CA TYR A 76 -3.82 -4.61 -9.04
C TYR A 76 -4.97 -5.56 -8.70
N LEU A 77 -4.69 -6.68 -8.01
CA LEU A 77 -5.73 -7.59 -7.53
C LEU A 77 -6.71 -6.86 -6.59
N LEU A 78 -6.19 -6.14 -5.59
CA LEU A 78 -6.98 -5.45 -4.58
C LEU A 78 -7.69 -4.19 -5.10
N ALA A 79 -7.29 -3.66 -6.26
CA ALA A 79 -8.03 -2.59 -6.94
C ALA A 79 -9.45 -3.03 -7.38
N TYR A 80 -9.71 -4.35 -7.44
CA TYR A 80 -11.03 -4.94 -7.71
C TYR A 80 -11.63 -5.61 -6.46
N ASP A 81 -11.11 -5.33 -5.26
CA ASP A 81 -11.63 -5.89 -4.02
C ASP A 81 -13.13 -5.58 -3.88
N PRO A 82 -13.99 -6.52 -3.44
CA PRO A 82 -15.41 -6.23 -3.27
C PRO A 82 -15.69 -5.12 -2.24
N ASP A 83 -14.82 -4.93 -1.25
CA ASP A 83 -14.99 -3.91 -0.22
C ASP A 83 -14.46 -2.55 -0.70
N PRO A 84 -15.32 -1.51 -0.82
CA PRO A 84 -14.89 -0.19 -1.26
C PRO A 84 -13.91 0.49 -0.31
N THR A 85 -13.84 0.08 0.97
CA THR A 85 -12.86 0.60 1.94
C THR A 85 -11.45 0.17 1.57
N VAL A 86 -11.27 -1.07 1.12
CA VAL A 86 -9.99 -1.59 0.62
C VAL A 86 -9.55 -0.80 -0.60
N ARG A 87 -10.45 -0.66 -1.59
CA ARG A 87 -10.19 0.11 -2.82
C ARG A 87 -9.91 1.58 -2.53
N HIS A 88 -10.63 2.19 -1.59
CA HIS A 88 -10.39 3.56 -1.15
C HIS A 88 -9.01 3.73 -0.51
N GLY A 89 -8.56 2.78 0.31
CA GLY A 89 -7.22 2.82 0.91
C GLY A 89 -6.12 2.84 -0.16
N ILE A 90 -6.27 2.07 -1.24
CA ILE A 90 -5.35 2.11 -2.39
C ILE A 90 -5.42 3.46 -3.10
N ALA A 91 -6.62 4.01 -3.28
CA ALA A 91 -6.83 5.29 -3.95
C ALA A 91 -6.17 6.47 -3.20
N GLU A 92 -5.89 6.35 -1.89
CA GLU A 92 -5.19 7.36 -1.10
C GLU A 92 -3.67 7.37 -1.32
N ASP A 93 -3.11 6.28 -1.82
CA ASP A 93 -1.67 6.15 -1.98
C ASP A 93 -1.20 6.69 -3.33
N ALA A 94 -0.45 7.80 -3.31
CA ALA A 94 0.10 8.43 -4.51
C ALA A 94 1.30 7.67 -5.10
N THR A 95 1.81 6.64 -4.42
CA THR A 95 2.96 5.84 -4.84
C THR A 95 2.57 4.59 -5.61
N VAL A 96 1.30 4.18 -5.57
CA VAL A 96 0.81 3.04 -6.36
C VAL A 96 0.92 3.33 -7.85
N PRO A 97 1.01 2.29 -8.70
CA PRO A 97 1.08 2.49 -10.14
C PRO A 97 -0.08 3.34 -10.66
N ILE A 98 0.22 4.30 -11.55
CA ILE A 98 -0.80 5.17 -12.16
C ILE A 98 -1.92 4.36 -12.82
N GLY A 99 -1.62 3.17 -13.35
CA GLY A 99 -2.63 2.26 -13.90
C GLY A 99 -3.69 1.83 -12.88
N VAL A 100 -3.31 1.60 -11.63
CA VAL A 100 -4.23 1.31 -10.52
C VAL A 100 -5.12 2.51 -10.23
N LEU A 101 -4.54 3.70 -10.10
CA LEU A 101 -5.33 4.93 -9.87
C LEU A 101 -6.30 5.22 -11.02
N LYS A 102 -5.93 4.91 -12.27
CA LYS A 102 -6.84 5.01 -13.42
C LYS A 102 -8.01 4.04 -13.34
N ILE A 103 -7.79 2.79 -12.89
CA ILE A 103 -8.87 1.83 -12.64
C ILE A 103 -9.82 2.40 -11.58
N LEU A 104 -9.28 2.83 -10.44
CA LEU A 104 -10.06 3.33 -9.31
C LEU A 104 -10.76 4.66 -9.61
N ASN A 105 -10.27 5.47 -10.54
CA ASN A 105 -10.95 6.69 -10.99
C ASN A 105 -12.28 6.41 -11.71
N HIS A 106 -12.48 5.18 -12.20
CA HIS A 106 -13.72 4.71 -12.82
C HIS A 106 -14.49 3.74 -11.91
N ASP A 107 -14.21 3.75 -10.61
CA ASP A 107 -14.90 2.90 -9.63
C ASP A 107 -16.39 3.24 -9.53
N ASP A 108 -17.24 2.21 -9.40
CA ASP A 108 -18.68 2.39 -9.19
C ASP A 108 -19.01 3.13 -7.89
N ASN A 109 -18.13 3.05 -6.88
CA ASN A 109 -18.27 3.82 -5.66
C ASN A 109 -17.73 5.25 -5.86
N PRO A 110 -18.59 6.28 -5.76
CA PRO A 110 -18.20 7.66 -6.05
C PRO A 110 -17.13 8.21 -5.10
N TYR A 111 -17.02 7.68 -3.87
CA TYR A 111 -15.97 8.09 -2.92
C TYR A 111 -14.61 7.56 -3.33
N VAL A 112 -14.54 6.32 -3.81
CA VAL A 112 -13.31 5.71 -4.36
C VAL A 112 -12.86 6.46 -5.61
N ALA A 113 -13.79 6.67 -6.56
CA ALA A 113 -13.51 7.42 -7.79
C ALA A 113 -13.05 8.85 -7.51
N CYS A 114 -13.74 9.57 -6.62
CA CYS A 114 -13.36 10.92 -6.24
C CYS A 114 -11.97 10.98 -5.58
N ARG A 115 -11.65 10.00 -4.72
CA ARG A 115 -10.34 9.92 -4.08
C ARG A 115 -9.24 9.68 -5.11
N ALA A 116 -9.40 8.67 -5.97
CA ALA A 116 -8.42 8.32 -6.99
C ALA A 116 -8.16 9.48 -7.95
N ARG A 117 -9.21 10.21 -8.35
CA ARG A 117 -9.08 11.43 -9.16
C ARG A 117 -8.19 12.49 -8.50
N LYS A 118 -8.42 12.78 -7.23
CA LYS A 118 -7.61 13.76 -6.48
C LYS A 118 -6.16 13.32 -6.38
N THR A 119 -5.91 12.03 -6.12
CA THR A 119 -4.55 11.48 -6.05
C THR A 119 -3.85 11.56 -7.41
N LEU A 120 -4.54 11.29 -8.51
CA LEU A 120 -4.00 11.50 -9.87
C LEU A 120 -3.63 12.95 -10.13
N GLU A 121 -4.51 13.89 -9.77
CA GLU A 121 -4.25 15.34 -9.90
C GLU A 121 -2.98 15.74 -9.14
N GLN A 122 -2.77 15.21 -7.92
CA GLN A 122 -1.57 15.44 -7.11
C GLN A 122 -0.30 14.87 -7.77
N VAL A 123 -0.34 13.62 -8.24
CA VAL A 123 0.79 12.97 -8.93
C VAL A 123 1.22 13.78 -10.16
N PHE A 124 0.26 14.22 -10.98
CA PHE A 124 0.56 15.02 -12.17
C PHE A 124 1.04 16.44 -11.82
N ALA A 125 0.55 17.04 -10.73
CA ALA A 125 1.04 18.33 -10.26
C ALA A 125 2.53 18.26 -9.87
N GLY A 126 2.92 17.25 -9.09
CA GLY A 126 4.32 17.05 -8.69
C GLY A 126 5.27 16.80 -9.87
N GLN A 127 4.82 16.08 -10.90
CA GLN A 127 5.63 15.85 -12.11
C GLN A 127 5.92 17.13 -12.90
N ARG A 128 4.97 18.08 -12.94
CA ARG A 128 5.15 19.36 -13.64
C ARG A 128 6.19 20.24 -12.94
N GLU A 129 6.22 20.23 -11.61
CA GLU A 129 7.18 21.00 -10.82
C GLU A 129 8.62 20.49 -11.02
N HIS A 130 8.84 19.17 -11.00
CA HIS A 130 10.15 18.57 -11.27
C HIS A 130 10.62 18.75 -12.72
N SER A 131 9.71 18.66 -13.70
CA SER A 131 10.04 18.90 -15.12
C SER A 131 10.45 20.35 -15.36
N SER A 132 9.80 21.30 -14.68
CA SER A 132 10.10 22.72 -14.78
C SER A 132 11.45 23.06 -14.14
N GLN A 133 11.81 22.46 -13.00
CA GLN A 133 13.12 22.66 -12.34
C GLN A 133 14.29 22.08 -13.14
N SER A 134 14.07 20.98 -13.87
CA SER A 134 15.10 20.31 -14.68
C SER A 134 15.47 21.10 -15.94
N GLN A 135 14.53 21.89 -16.50
CA GLN A 135 14.78 22.78 -17.63
C GLN A 135 15.69 23.98 -17.30
N TRP A 136 15.80 24.39 -16.03
CA TRP A 136 16.70 25.48 -15.61
C TRP A 136 18.17 25.04 -15.50
N LEU A 137 18.44 23.76 -15.21
CA LEU A 137 19.80 23.23 -15.06
C LEU A 137 20.51 22.98 -16.40
N ASP A 138 19.77 22.86 -17.50
CA ASP A 138 20.34 22.63 -18.85
C ASP A 138 20.61 23.94 -19.63
N SER A 139 20.07 25.08 -19.17
CA SER A 139 20.34 26.42 -19.74
C SER A 139 21.59 27.11 -19.18
N GLY A 140 22.33 26.45 -18.28
CA GLY A 140 23.43 27.05 -17.50
C GLY A 140 24.84 26.88 -18.06
N GLN A 141 25.03 26.55 -19.35
CA GLN A 141 26.37 26.40 -19.93
C GLN A 141 26.53 27.08 -21.29
N LYS A 142 26.41 28.42 -21.28
CA LYS A 142 27.11 29.29 -22.23
C LYS A 142 27.47 30.58 -21.49
N ASP A 143 28.69 30.63 -20.99
CA ASP A 143 29.50 31.85 -20.90
C ASP A 143 30.95 31.43 -20.61
N SER A 144 31.58 30.84 -21.63
CA SER A 144 33.03 30.84 -21.77
C SER A 144 33.47 32.24 -22.20
N CYS A 145 33.98 33.04 -21.26
CA CYS A 145 34.76 34.23 -21.60
C CYS A 145 36.22 33.85 -21.89
N ALA A 146 36.74 34.50 -22.93
CA ALA A 146 38.14 34.58 -23.32
C ALA A 146 39.00 35.34 -22.30
#